data_AF-A0A941PFY5-F1
#
_entry.id   AF-A0A941PFY5-F1
#
_cell.length_a   1.000
_cell.length_b   1.000
_cell.length_c   1.000
_cell.angle_alpha   90.00
_cell.angle_beta   90.00
_cell.angle_gamma   90.00
#
_symmetry.space_group_name_H-M   'P 1'
#
loop_
_entity.id
_entity.type
_entity.pdbx_description
1 polymer ?
#
loop_
_entity_poly.entity_id
_entity_poly.type
_entity_poly.pdbx_seq_one_letter_code
_entity_poly.pdbx_strand_id
1 'polypeptide(L)'
;MSQFDQALLDPTSIYKQPMDVVSDDSLTRDQKIQVLHRWEYDARELQVAEEENMPDLSKEQRTSMLSRVLDALHSLGASADHNIGFNKQG
;
A
#
# COMPACT_ATOMS: atom_id res chain seq x y z
N MET A 1 7.94 -16.47 -14.34
CA MET A 1 7.59 -15.92 -13.01
C MET A 1 6.32 -15.13 -13.19
N SER A 2 5.35 -15.30 -12.31
CA SER A 2 4.07 -14.57 -12.41
C SER A 2 4.25 -13.15 -11.87
N GLN A 3 3.41 -12.21 -12.29
CA GLN A 3 3.46 -10.82 -11.78
C GLN A 3 3.34 -10.79 -10.24
N PHE A 4 2.55 -11.70 -9.67
CA PHE A 4 2.45 -11.92 -8.23
C PHE A 4 3.77 -12.31 -7.57
N ASP A 5 4.52 -13.27 -8.13
CA ASP A 5 5.82 -13.69 -7.57
C ASP A 5 6.82 -12.53 -7.53
N GLN A 6 6.83 -11.70 -8.58
CA GLN A 6 7.69 -10.52 -8.63
C GLN A 6 7.27 -9.46 -7.62
N ALA A 7 5.96 -9.23 -7.48
CA ALA A 7 5.40 -8.29 -6.52
C ALA A 7 5.59 -8.73 -5.05
N LEU A 8 5.68 -10.04 -4.80
CA LEU A 8 6.03 -10.60 -3.49
C LEU A 8 7.51 -10.39 -3.13
N LEU A 9 8.39 -10.46 -4.13
CA LEU A 9 9.82 -10.23 -3.95
C LEU A 9 10.12 -8.75 -3.76
N ASP A 10 9.65 -7.93 -4.70
CA ASP A 10 9.93 -6.49 -4.73
C ASP A 10 8.77 -5.72 -5.39
N PRO A 11 7.74 -5.34 -4.61
CA PRO A 11 6.58 -4.65 -5.15
C PRO A 11 6.90 -3.25 -5.68
N THR A 12 7.90 -2.58 -5.11
CA THR A 12 8.33 -1.22 -5.47
C THR A 12 9.03 -1.16 -6.84
N SER A 13 9.66 -2.27 -7.27
CA SER A 13 10.26 -2.39 -8.60
C SER A 13 9.21 -2.56 -9.70
N ILE A 14 8.10 -3.25 -9.40
CA ILE A 14 7.00 -3.46 -10.36
C ILE A 14 6.02 -2.29 -10.35
N TYR A 15 5.63 -1.84 -9.18
CA TYR A 15 4.60 -0.83 -8.98
C TYR A 15 5.22 0.41 -8.36
N LYS A 16 4.89 1.58 -8.91
CA LYS A 16 5.33 2.86 -8.34
C LYS A 16 4.45 3.29 -7.19
N GLN A 17 3.19 2.88 -7.19
CA GLN A 17 2.23 3.23 -6.16
C GLN A 17 1.42 2.00 -5.72
N PRO A 18 1.05 1.92 -4.43
CA PRO A 18 0.22 0.83 -3.92
C PRO A 18 -1.17 0.78 -4.58
N MET A 19 -1.69 1.92 -5.04
CA MET A 19 -2.92 1.94 -5.84
C MET A 19 -2.81 1.23 -7.19
N ASP A 20 -1.61 1.12 -7.77
CA ASP A 20 -1.41 0.36 -9.01
C ASP A 20 -1.71 -1.13 -8.77
N VAL A 21 -1.32 -1.68 -7.60
CA VAL A 21 -1.63 -3.05 -7.19
C VAL A 21 -3.14 -3.25 -7.02
N VAL A 22 -3.84 -2.26 -6.46
CA VAL A 22 -5.30 -2.30 -6.30
C VAL A 22 -6.00 -2.32 -7.67
N SER A 23 -5.50 -1.53 -8.62
CA SER A 23 -6.04 -1.40 -9.98
C SER A 23 -5.63 -2.55 -10.89
N ASP A 24 -4.68 -3.39 -10.49
CA ASP A 24 -4.19 -4.52 -11.27
C ASP A 24 -5.23 -5.65 -11.33
N ASP A 25 -5.87 -5.85 -12.46
CA ASP A 25 -6.89 -6.91 -12.61
C ASP A 25 -6.28 -8.31 -12.74
N SER A 26 -4.95 -8.41 -12.95
CA SER A 26 -4.24 -9.69 -13.03
C SER A 26 -4.10 -10.36 -11.66
N LEU A 27 -4.20 -9.59 -10.57
CA LEU A 27 -4.11 -10.08 -9.21
C LEU A 27 -5.50 -10.27 -8.59
N THR A 28 -5.67 -11.36 -7.85
CA THR A 28 -6.87 -11.53 -7.01
C THR A 28 -6.78 -10.64 -5.78
N ARG A 29 -7.94 -10.34 -5.17
CA ARG A 29 -8.02 -9.55 -3.94
C ARG A 29 -7.03 -10.02 -2.86
N ASP A 30 -6.94 -11.34 -2.66
CA ASP A 30 -6.03 -11.95 -1.68
C ASP A 30 -4.56 -11.70 -2.01
N GLN A 31 -4.18 -11.85 -3.30
CA GLN A 31 -2.84 -11.57 -3.78
C GLN A 31 -2.47 -10.09 -3.62
N LYS A 32 -3.41 -9.18 -3.92
CA LYS A 32 -3.23 -7.73 -3.73
C LYS A 32 -2.94 -7.41 -2.26
N ILE A 33 -3.70 -7.98 -1.34
CA ILE A 33 -3.51 -7.80 0.10
C ILE A 33 -2.13 -8.29 0.54
N GLN A 34 -1.69 -9.46 0.08
CA GLN A 34 -0.36 -9.99 0.40
C GLN A 34 0.78 -9.09 -0.09
N VAL A 35 0.68 -8.61 -1.33
CA VAL A 35 1.65 -7.68 -1.92
C VAL A 35 1.69 -6.36 -1.13
N LEU A 36 0.53 -5.79 -0.81
CA LEU A 36 0.43 -4.54 -0.05
C LEU A 36 0.93 -4.69 1.39
N HIS A 37 0.71 -5.83 2.06
CA HIS A 37 1.28 -6.10 3.38
C HIS A 37 2.81 -6.14 3.35
N ARG A 38 3.39 -6.79 2.34
CA ARG A 38 4.84 -6.81 2.14
C ARG A 38 5.36 -5.39 1.93
N TRP A 39 4.64 -4.58 1.16
CA TRP A 39 4.99 -3.20 0.90
C TRP A 39 4.86 -2.31 2.13
N GLU A 40 3.87 -2.54 3.01
CA GLU A 40 3.72 -1.80 4.27
C GLU A 40 4.99 -1.95 5.12
N TYR A 41 5.50 -3.17 5.24
CA TYR A 41 6.71 -3.46 5.99
C TYR A 41 7.93 -2.73 5.40
N ASP A 42 8.15 -2.85 4.09
CA ASP A 42 9.26 -2.21 3.37
C ASP A 42 9.19 -0.67 3.47
N ALA A 43 7.99 -0.11 3.31
CA ALA A 43 7.72 1.33 3.45
C ALA A 43 7.96 1.83 4.89
N ARG A 44 7.82 0.97 5.89
CA ARG A 44 8.11 1.29 7.29
C ARG A 44 9.62 1.34 7.53
N GLU A 45 10.37 0.40 6.95
CA GLU A 45 11.83 0.38 7.00
C GLU A 45 12.45 1.56 6.22
N LEU A 46 11.91 1.88 5.04
CA LEU A 46 12.35 3.04 4.25
C LEU A 46 12.05 4.38 4.92
N GLN A 47 10.91 4.53 5.61
CA GLN A 47 10.61 5.76 6.35
C GLN A 47 11.65 6.04 7.44
N VAL A 48 12.14 5.01 8.14
CA VAL A 48 13.20 5.18 9.16
C VAL A 48 14.48 5.72 8.52
N ALA A 49 14.75 5.43 7.24
CA ALA A 49 15.91 5.94 6.52
C ALA A 49 15.72 7.37 5.98
N GLU A 50 14.51 7.77 5.59
CA GLU A 50 14.24 9.14 5.08
C GLU A 50 13.98 10.18 6.19
N GLU A 51 13.43 9.77 7.34
CA GLU A 51 13.06 10.70 8.44
C GLU A 51 14.28 11.42 9.04
N GLU A 52 15.47 10.83 8.93
CA GLU A 52 16.73 11.42 9.42
C GLU A 52 17.29 12.54 8.50
N ASN A 53 16.76 12.73 7.28
CA ASN A 53 17.41 13.62 6.30
C ASN A 53 16.61 14.85 5.84
N MET A 54 15.28 14.93 5.95
CA MET A 54 14.53 16.09 5.41
C MET A 54 13.25 16.49 6.19
N PRO A 55 13.35 17.36 7.22
CA PRO A 55 12.20 17.82 8.01
C PRO A 55 11.31 18.90 7.36
N ASP A 56 11.59 19.36 6.12
CA ASP A 56 10.95 20.57 5.56
C ASP A 56 9.89 20.32 4.45
N LEU A 57 9.36 19.10 4.35
CA LEU A 57 8.38 18.81 3.31
C LEU A 57 6.96 19.26 3.68
N SER A 58 6.38 20.09 2.81
CA SER A 58 5.03 20.67 2.92
C SER A 58 3.94 19.60 3.10
N LYS A 59 2.77 19.97 3.65
CA LYS A 59 1.67 19.07 4.04
C LYS A 59 1.19 18.07 2.96
N GLU A 60 1.36 18.39 1.68
CA GLU A 60 1.06 17.50 0.54
C GLU A 60 2.13 16.41 0.33
N GLN A 61 3.38 16.69 0.68
CA GLN A 61 4.51 15.76 0.65
C GLN A 61 4.57 14.85 1.89
N ARG A 62 3.77 15.13 2.93
CA ARG A 62 3.67 14.31 4.16
C ARG A 62 2.92 12.98 3.99
N THR A 63 2.42 12.68 2.80
CA THR A 63 1.78 11.39 2.57
C THR A 63 2.86 10.35 2.33
N SER A 64 3.39 9.79 3.42
CA SER A 64 4.42 8.75 3.36
C SER A 64 3.92 7.52 2.60
N MET A 65 4.87 6.77 2.04
CA MET A 65 4.59 5.53 1.30
C MET A 65 3.66 4.58 2.08
N LEU A 66 3.87 4.45 3.40
CA LEU A 66 3.02 3.66 4.28
C LEU A 66 1.57 4.14 4.34
N SER A 67 1.32 5.45 4.38
CA SER A 67 -0.05 5.98 4.36
C SER A 67 -0.78 5.61 3.07
N ARG A 68 -0.06 5.59 1.93
CA ARG A 68 -0.64 5.17 0.64
C ARG A 68 -0.93 3.68 0.61
N VAL A 69 -0.06 2.87 1.21
CA VAL A 69 -0.25 1.41 1.29
C VAL A 69 -1.46 1.07 2.17
N LEU A 70 -1.60 1.75 3.31
CA LEU A 70 -2.75 1.59 4.20
C LEU A 70 -4.07 2.00 3.51
N ASP A 71 -4.07 3.09 2.74
CA ASP A 71 -5.25 3.52 1.98
C ASP A 71 -5.64 2.47 0.91
N ALA A 72 -4.66 1.90 0.22
CA ALA A 72 -4.88 0.81 -0.72
C ALA A 72 -5.46 -0.45 -0.05
N LEU A 73 -4.93 -0.86 1.11
CA LEU A 73 -5.48 -1.97 1.90
C LEU A 73 -6.91 -1.69 2.37
N HIS A 74 -7.20 -0.46 2.78
CA HIS A 74 -8.54 -0.03 3.17
C HIS A 74 -9.52 -0.06 2.00
N SER A 75 -9.10 0.38 0.80
CA SER A 75 -9.90 0.30 -0.43
C SER A 75 -10.25 -1.15 -0.80
N LEU A 76 -9.34 -2.09 -0.53
CA LEU A 76 -9.60 -3.53 -0.69
C LEU A 76 -10.46 -4.13 0.42
N GLY A 77 -10.81 -3.37 1.46
CA GLY A 77 -11.55 -3.84 2.63
C GLY A 77 -10.77 -4.85 3.47
N ALA A 78 -9.45 -4.69 3.55
CA ALA A 78 -8.52 -5.55 4.29
C ALA A 78 -8.12 -4.93 5.65
N SER A 79 -8.93 -4.02 6.18
CA SER A 79 -8.82 -3.56 7.56
C SER A 79 -9.01 -4.75 8.50
N ALA A 80 -8.19 -4.86 9.54
CA ALA A 80 -8.22 -5.96 10.52
C ALA A 80 -9.53 -6.03 11.34
N ASP A 81 -10.56 -5.30 10.94
CA ASP A 81 -11.78 -5.05 11.69
C ASP A 81 -12.95 -5.73 11.00
N HIS A 82 -13.20 -6.95 11.46
CA HIS A 82 -14.36 -7.75 11.19
C HIS A 82 -15.69 -6.98 11.35
N ASN A 83 -16.44 -6.84 10.25
CA ASN A 83 -17.91 -6.73 10.16
C ASN A 83 -18.62 -5.55 10.84
N ILE A 84 -19.08 -4.54 10.06
CA ILE A 84 -20.50 -4.13 9.90
C ILE A 84 -20.60 -2.77 9.16
N GLY A 85 -21.46 -2.68 8.16
CA GLY A 85 -21.49 -1.57 7.19
C GLY A 85 -22.10 -0.26 7.67
N PHE A 86 -21.94 0.79 6.85
CA PHE A 86 -22.92 1.87 6.77
C PHE A 86 -22.94 2.50 5.37
N ASN A 87 -24.16 2.61 4.87
CA ASN A 87 -24.57 3.07 3.56
C ASN A 87 -24.57 4.61 3.49
N LYS A 88 -24.24 5.15 2.30
CA LYS A 88 -24.43 6.52 1.78
C LYS A 88 -23.65 7.66 2.46
N GLN A 89 -22.95 8.42 1.62
CA GLN A 89 -22.86 9.89 1.60
C GLN A 89 -22.18 10.25 0.27
N GLY A 90 -22.68 11.12 -0.61
CA GLY A 90 -23.80 12.06 -0.60
C GLY A 90 -23.53 13.01 -1.76
#